data_AF-A0A855FRR9-F1
#
_entry.id   AF-A0A855FRR9-F1
#
_cell.length_a   1.000
_cell.length_b   1.000
_cell.length_c   1.000
_cell.angle_alpha   90.00
_cell.angle_beta   90.00
_cell.angle_gamma   90.00
#
_symmetry.space_group_name_H-M   'P 1'
#
loop_
_entity.id
_entity.type
_entity.pdbx_description
1 polymer ?
#
loop_
_entity_poly.entity_id
_entity_poly.type
_entity_poly.pdbx_seq_one_letter_code
_entity_poly.pdbx_strand_id
1 'polypeptide(L)'
;MKTECYDIIFRRKIYTELTERQQDIELWLEFYNWERTHSGKYCQGKTPWQTWVETKGLAKEKQLENSFYSSDSHCVRTNADE
;
A
#
# COMPACT_ATOMS: atom_id res chain seq x y z
N MET A 1 -6.95 -8.44 -2.53
CA MET A 1 -8.03 -7.41 -2.65
C MET A 1 -9.30 -7.95 -3.30
N LYS A 2 -9.38 -8.20 -4.62
CA LYS A 2 -10.64 -8.61 -5.29
C LYS A 2 -11.28 -9.87 -4.67
N THR A 3 -10.59 -10.99 -4.70
CA THR A 3 -11.12 -12.29 -4.25
C THR A 3 -11.25 -12.41 -2.73
N GLU A 4 -10.46 -11.62 -1.99
CA GLU A 4 -10.31 -11.76 -0.54
C GLU A 4 -11.10 -10.70 0.25
N CYS A 5 -11.41 -9.56 -0.36
CA CYS A 5 -12.19 -8.48 0.23
C CYS A 5 -13.50 -8.32 -0.54
N TYR A 6 -13.45 -7.75 -1.74
CA TYR A 6 -14.63 -7.34 -2.50
C TYR A 6 -15.60 -8.49 -2.79
N ASP A 7 -15.11 -9.61 -3.32
CA ASP A 7 -15.96 -10.76 -3.66
C ASP A 7 -16.65 -11.35 -2.41
N ILE A 8 -16.04 -11.24 -1.23
CA ILE A 8 -16.63 -11.71 0.04
C ILE A 8 -17.65 -10.71 0.56
N ILE A 9 -17.28 -9.43 0.64
CA ILE A 9 -18.10 -8.36 1.20
C ILE A 9 -19.40 -8.21 0.38
N PHE A 10 -19.30 -8.17 -0.95
CA PHE A 10 -20.47 -8.01 -1.83
C PHE A 10 -21.36 -9.27 -1.91
N ARG A 11 -20.85 -10.45 -1.54
CA ARG A 11 -21.69 -11.65 -1.40
C ARG A 11 -22.44 -11.69 -0.07
N ARG A 12 -21.95 -11.02 0.98
CA ARG A 12 -22.51 -11.08 2.32
C ARG A 12 -23.54 -10.00 2.59
N LYS A 13 -23.41 -8.84 1.94
CA LYS A 13 -24.25 -7.66 2.20
C LYS A 13 -24.60 -6.96 0.89
N ILE A 14 -25.89 -6.67 0.72
CA ILE A 14 -26.38 -5.76 -0.31
C ILE A 14 -26.38 -4.36 0.30
N TYR A 15 -25.72 -3.43 -0.36
CA TYR A 15 -25.59 -2.05 0.09
C TYR A 15 -26.67 -1.18 -0.52
N THR A 16 -27.35 -0.39 0.31
CA THR A 16 -28.29 0.64 -0.17
C THR A 16 -27.61 1.98 -0.36
N GLU A 17 -26.55 2.25 0.40
CA GLU A 17 -25.80 3.50 0.37
C GLU A 17 -24.30 3.28 0.10
N LEU A 18 -23.65 4.29 -0.48
CA LEU A 18 -22.21 4.24 -0.76
C LEU A 18 -21.37 4.27 0.53
N THR A 19 -21.84 4.99 1.54
CA THR A 19 -21.14 5.17 2.83
C THR A 19 -20.97 3.86 3.59
N GLU A 20 -22.00 3.02 3.61
CA GLU A 20 -21.96 1.70 4.24
C GLU A 20 -20.91 0.80 3.59
N ARG A 21 -20.79 0.88 2.26
CA ARG A 21 -19.78 0.14 1.50
C ARG A 21 -18.38 0.62 1.86
N GLN A 22 -18.21 1.94 1.94
CA GLN A 22 -16.93 2.55 2.27
C GLN A 22 -16.46 2.14 3.67
N GLN A 23 -17.37 2.15 4.66
CA GLN A 23 -17.08 1.71 6.03
C GLN A 23 -16.63 0.25 6.11
N ASP A 24 -17.33 -0.66 5.42
CA ASP A 24 -16.96 -2.09 5.46
C ASP A 24 -15.59 -2.35 4.79
N ILE A 25 -15.26 -1.58 3.75
CA ILE A 25 -13.94 -1.65 3.10
C ILE A 25 -12.85 -1.08 4.01
N GLU A 26 -13.11 0.06 4.66
CA GLU A 26 -12.18 0.70 5.59
C GLU A 26 -11.84 -0.23 6.76
N LEU A 27 -12.86 -0.83 7.37
CA LEU A 27 -12.68 -1.80 8.45
C LEU A 27 -11.85 -3.01 7.98
N TRP A 28 -12.11 -3.52 6.78
CA TRP A 28 -11.32 -4.62 6.23
C TRP A 28 -9.86 -4.22 5.97
N LEU A 29 -9.61 -3.00 5.50
CA LEU A 29 -8.27 -2.46 5.27
C LEU A 29 -7.51 -2.28 6.57
N GLU A 30 -8.16 -1.80 7.62
CA GLU A 30 -7.58 -1.66 8.95
C GLU A 30 -7.09 -3.02 9.45
N PHE A 31 -7.97 -4.02 9.45
CA PHE A 31 -7.61 -5.41 9.80
C PHE A 31 -6.44 -5.93 8.96
N TYR A 32 -6.52 -5.77 7.63
CA TYR A 32 -5.49 -6.27 6.72
C TYR A 32 -4.12 -5.63 7.01
N ASN A 33 -4.07 -4.31 7.22
CA ASN A 33 -2.82 -3.58 7.38
C ASN A 33 -2.21 -3.75 8.78
N TRP A 34 -3.05 -3.81 9.82
CA TRP A 34 -2.62 -3.71 11.22
C TRP A 34 -2.67 -5.03 11.98
N GLU A 35 -3.60 -5.93 11.69
CA GLU A 35 -3.80 -7.15 12.48
C GLU A 35 -3.32 -8.39 11.75
N ARG A 36 -3.46 -8.42 10.43
CA ARG A 36 -3.10 -9.60 9.65
C ARG A 36 -1.59 -9.73 9.52
N THR A 37 -1.06 -10.88 9.93
CA THR A 37 0.34 -11.24 9.70
C THR A 37 0.53 -11.75 8.27
N HIS A 38 1.56 -11.26 7.58
CA HIS A 38 1.83 -11.66 6.21
C HIS A 38 2.49 -13.04 6.19
N SER A 39 1.90 -14.01 5.49
CA SER A 39 2.34 -15.41 5.41
C SER A 39 3.54 -15.65 4.48
N GLY A 40 4.22 -14.58 4.04
CA GLY A 40 5.37 -14.68 3.14
C GLY A 40 6.63 -15.12 3.89
N LYS A 41 7.45 -15.99 3.28
CA LYS A 41 8.73 -16.48 3.85
C LYS A 41 9.63 -15.35 4.36
N TYR A 42 9.63 -14.21 3.67
CA TYR A 42 10.49 -13.06 3.99
C TYR A 42 9.79 -11.99 4.84
N CYS A 43 8.48 -12.14 5.10
CA CYS A 43 7.72 -11.19 5.91
C CYS A 43 7.78 -11.51 7.40
N GLN A 44 8.32 -12.67 7.81
CA GLN A 44 8.61 -13.02 9.21
C GLN A 44 7.40 -12.87 10.16
N GLY A 45 6.18 -13.05 9.67
CA GLY A 45 4.98 -12.85 10.47
C GLY A 45 4.67 -11.39 10.83
N LYS A 46 5.37 -10.42 10.23
CA LYS A 46 5.09 -8.99 10.38
C LYS A 46 3.80 -8.62 9.67
N THR A 47 3.17 -7.55 10.12
CA THR A 47 1.99 -7.00 9.44
C THR A 47 2.42 -6.29 8.14
N PRO A 48 1.52 -6.12 7.16
CA PRO A 48 1.81 -5.34 5.97
C PRO A 48 2.32 -3.93 6.29
N TRP A 49 1.74 -3.26 7.29
CA TRP A 49 2.17 -1.94 7.72
C TRP A 49 3.62 -1.94 8.25
N GLN A 50 3.97 -2.89 9.12
CA GLN A 50 5.34 -3.03 9.63
C GLN A 50 6.34 -3.30 8.50
N THR A 51 5.99 -4.22 7.61
CA THR A 51 6.82 -4.57 6.44
C THR A 51 7.05 -3.34 5.56
N TRP A 52 6.01 -2.55 5.29
CA TRP A 52 6.11 -1.32 4.51
C TRP A 52 7.09 -0.31 5.13
N VAL A 53 6.95 -0.04 6.43
CA VAL A 53 7.83 0.91 7.13
C VAL A 53 9.29 0.47 7.07
N GLU A 54 9.57 -0.81 7.32
CA GLU A 54 10.94 -1.35 7.32
C GLU A 54 11.56 -1.36 5.92
N THR A 55 10.79 -1.70 4.90
CA THR A 55 11.27 -1.81 3.51
C THR A 55 11.39 -0.46 2.79
N LYS A 56 10.81 0.62 3.34
CA LYS A 56 10.80 1.95 2.72
C LYS A 56 12.20 2.46 2.36
N GLY A 57 13.21 2.22 3.21
CA GLY A 57 14.60 2.60 2.93
C GLY A 57 15.18 1.82 1.74
N LEU A 58 14.99 0.50 1.75
CA LEU A 58 15.44 -0.40 0.67
C LEU A 58 14.82 -0.03 -0.67
N ALA A 59 13.52 0.31 -0.69
CA ALA A 59 12.84 0.74 -1.91
C ALA A 59 13.45 2.02 -2.49
N LYS A 60 13.81 3.00 -1.64
CA LYS A 60 14.49 4.23 -2.06
C LYS A 60 15.88 3.96 -2.64
N GLU A 61 16.67 3.09 -2.01
CA GLU A 61 18.00 2.72 -2.48
C GLU A 61 17.98 2.00 -3.83
N LYS A 62 16.89 1.29 -4.13
CA LYS A 62 16.68 0.55 -5.39
C LYS A 62 15.96 1.36 -6.47
N GLN A 63 15.60 2.62 -6.19
CA GLN A 63 14.95 3.50 -7.15
C GLN A 63 15.97 3.96 -8.20
N LEU A 64 15.93 3.33 -9.37
CA LEU A 64 16.91 3.55 -10.44
C LEU A 64 16.87 4.98 -11.01
N GLU A 65 15.69 5.62 -11.03
CA GLU A 65 15.53 7.00 -11.52
C GLU A 65 16.45 7.99 -10.79
N ASN A 66 16.59 7.87 -9.46
CA ASN A 66 17.49 8.74 -8.68
C ASN A 66 18.97 8.52 -8.98
N SER A 67 19.34 7.39 -9.56
CA SER A 67 20.75 7.08 -9.89
C SER A 67 21.22 7.76 -11.17
N PHE A 68 20.30 8.08 -12.10
CA PHE A 68 20.63 8.71 -13.38
C PHE A 68 20.75 10.24 -13.31
N TYR A 69 20.18 10.90 -12.30
CA TYR A 69 20.31 12.35 -12.11
C TYR A 69 21.69 12.81 -11.63
N SER A 70 22.56 11.89 -11.18
CA SER A 70 23.90 12.26 -10.70
C SER A 70 24.95 12.36 -11.81
N SER A 71 24.72 11.80 -13.01
CA SER A 71 25.70 11.83 -14.10
C SER A 71 25.56 13.02 -15.03
N ASP A 72 24.37 13.60 -15.15
CA ASP A 72 24.13 14.74 -16.03
C ASP A 72 23.93 16.01 -15.21
N SER A 73 25.05 16.74 -15.02
CA SER A 73 25.00 18.16 -14.73
C SER A 73 24.35 18.87 -15.92
N HIS A 74 23.01 18.98 -15.91
CA HIS A 74 22.19 20.12 -16.34
C HIS A 74 20.75 19.64 -16.66
N CYS A 75 19.84 19.64 -15.69
CA CYS A 75 18.46 20.04 -15.97
C CYS A 75 17.80 20.68 -14.75
N VAL A 76 17.04 21.72 -15.06
CA VAL A 76 16.49 22.73 -14.16
C VAL A 76 15.43 22.12 -13.25
N ARG A 77 15.48 22.47 -11.96
CA ARG A 77 14.37 22.23 -11.03
C ARG A 77 13.18 23.05 -11.48
N THR A 78 12.11 22.39 -11.92
CA THR A 78 10.78 23.00 -11.86
C THR A 78 10.09 22.42 -10.63
N ASN A 79 9.89 23.29 -9.65
CA ASN A 79 9.04 23.01 -8.50
C ASN A 79 7.64 22.67 -8.99
N ALA A 80 7.10 21.55 -8.55
CA ALA A 80 5.67 21.30 -8.55
C ALA A 80 5.39 20.57 -7.25
N ASP A 81 4.79 21.29 -6.30
CA ASP A 81 3.93 20.79 -5.21
C ASP A 81 3.45 22.03 -4.42
N GLU A 82 2.48 22.73 -5.00
CA GLU A 82 1.22 23.10 -4.31
C GLU A 82 0.17 22.06 -4.72
#